data_AF-A0A0M9E5D8-F1
#
_entry.id   AF-A0A0M9E5D8-F1
#
_cell.length_a   1.000
_cell.length_b   1.000
_cell.length_c   1.000
_cell.angle_alpha   90.00
_cell.angle_beta   90.00
_cell.angle_gamma   90.00
#
_symmetry.space_group_name_H-M   'P 1'
#
loop_
_entity.id
_entity.type
_entity.pdbx_description
1 polymer ?
#
loop_
_entity_poly.entity_id
_entity_poly.type
_entity_poly.pdbx_seq_one_letter_code
_entity_poly.pdbx_strand_id
1 'polypeptide(L)'
;MTSFPLGVDIADLPLVGAAPEWMSEKAISIATYVVSSGIFTILGTVPPILGSKNVLELLTKGAKDVIGANFAIEEDPEAAANLALKHTEMKRSALGL
;
A
#
# COMPACT_ATOMS: atom_id res chain seq x y z
N MET A 1 -4.02 -11.91 9.00
CA MET A 1 -5.34 -12.61 8.94
C MET A 1 -5.26 -13.53 7.73
N THR A 2 -5.42 -14.84 7.88
CA THR A 2 -5.20 -15.77 6.74
C THR A 2 -6.28 -15.59 5.68
N SER A 3 -5.87 -15.41 4.43
CA SER A 3 -6.75 -15.31 3.28
C SER A 3 -7.18 -16.71 2.81
N PHE A 4 -8.47 -16.99 2.93
CA PHE A 4 -9.06 -18.19 2.35
C PHE A 4 -9.35 -17.92 0.87
N PRO A 5 -8.96 -18.77 -0.10
CA PRO A 5 -8.60 -20.20 0.00
C PRO A 5 -7.10 -20.53 -0.04
N LEU A 6 -6.21 -19.53 -0.20
CA LEU A 6 -4.78 -19.76 -0.42
C LEU A 6 -4.00 -20.05 0.87
N GLY A 7 -4.56 -19.76 2.04
CA GLY A 7 -3.92 -20.05 3.34
C GLY A 7 -2.73 -19.15 3.67
N VAL A 8 -2.51 -18.08 2.90
CA VAL A 8 -1.43 -17.08 3.09
C VAL A 8 -1.96 -15.84 3.79
N ASP A 9 -1.10 -14.98 4.36
CA ASP A 9 -1.57 -13.71 4.91
C ASP A 9 -2.06 -12.79 3.78
N ILE A 10 -2.94 -11.83 4.09
CA ILE A 10 -3.37 -10.80 3.13
C ILE A 10 -2.16 -10.07 2.55
N ALA A 11 -1.12 -9.87 3.36
CA ALA A 11 0.12 -9.24 2.92
C ALA A 11 0.84 -9.97 1.79
N ASP A 12 0.60 -11.27 1.61
CA ASP A 12 1.24 -12.06 0.56
C ASP A 12 0.46 -12.03 -0.76
N LEU A 13 -0.81 -11.65 -0.71
CA LEU A 13 -1.67 -11.61 -1.89
C LEU A 13 -1.24 -10.51 -2.88
N PRO A 14 -1.45 -10.72 -4.19
CA PRO A 14 -1.18 -9.72 -5.22
C PRO A 14 -2.30 -8.67 -5.27
N LEU A 15 -2.44 -7.90 -4.19
CA LEU A 15 -3.45 -6.85 -4.01
C LEU A 15 -2.78 -5.48 -3.88
N VAL A 16 -3.45 -4.45 -4.41
CA VAL A 16 -3.02 -3.06 -4.29
C VAL A 16 -4.24 -2.18 -4.01
N GLY A 17 -4.15 -1.35 -2.97
CA GLY A 17 -5.07 -0.25 -2.73
C GLY A 17 -4.62 0.99 -3.52
N ALA A 18 -5.56 1.77 -4.04
CA ALA A 18 -5.25 3.02 -4.72
C ALA A 18 -6.26 4.10 -4.35
N ALA A 19 -5.76 5.27 -3.97
CA ALA A 19 -6.55 6.49 -3.78
C ALA A 19 -5.88 7.64 -4.57
N PRO A 20 -6.09 7.71 -5.89
CA PRO A 20 -5.38 8.65 -6.76
C PRO A 20 -5.71 10.12 -6.47
N GLU A 21 -6.96 10.40 -6.11
CA GLU A 21 -7.46 11.78 -5.95
C GLU A 21 -8.15 11.95 -4.58
N TRP A 22 -7.52 11.44 -3.52
CA TRP A 22 -8.11 11.54 -2.19
C TRP A 22 -8.11 12.98 -1.68
N MET A 23 -9.17 13.35 -0.97
CA MET A 23 -9.38 14.73 -0.50
C MET A 23 -9.88 14.80 0.95
N SER A 24 -10.54 13.75 1.46
CA SER A 24 -11.17 13.76 2.78
C SER A 24 -10.39 12.92 3.80
N GLU A 25 -10.50 13.29 5.07
CA GLU A 25 -9.95 12.52 6.20
C GLU A 25 -10.47 11.08 6.22
N LYS A 26 -11.71 10.85 5.74
CA LYS A 26 -12.26 9.50 5.58
C LYS A 26 -11.41 8.65 4.63
N ALA A 27 -10.89 9.23 3.56
CA ALA A 27 -10.04 8.50 2.62
C ALA A 27 -8.70 8.12 3.28
N ILE A 28 -8.14 8.98 4.13
CA ILE A 28 -6.94 8.66 4.90
C ILE A 28 -7.20 7.53 5.90
N SER A 29 -8.32 7.56 6.61
CA SER A 29 -8.70 6.47 7.52
C SER A 29 -8.87 5.14 6.79
N ILE A 30 -9.51 5.15 5.62
CA ILE A 30 -9.64 3.96 4.77
C ILE A 30 -8.27 3.46 4.32
N ALA A 31 -7.45 4.33 3.76
CA ALA A 31 -6.13 3.97 3.25
C ALA A 31 -5.22 3.42 4.37
N THR A 32 -5.31 4.00 5.57
CA THR A 32 -4.60 3.52 6.77
C THR A 32 -5.07 2.14 7.19
N TYR A 33 -6.37 1.90 7.19
CA TYR A 33 -6.92 0.58 7.50
C TYR A 33 -6.53 -0.47 6.45
N VAL A 34 -6.54 -0.11 5.16
CA VAL A 34 -6.12 -0.98 4.05
C VAL A 34 -4.65 -1.38 4.20
N VAL A 35 -3.75 -0.40 4.45
CA VAL A 35 -2.34 -0.69 4.74
C VAL A 35 -2.19 -1.56 5.97
N SER A 36 -2.86 -1.21 7.08
CA SER A 36 -2.82 -1.98 8.33
C SER A 36 -3.32 -3.41 8.20
N SER A 37 -4.15 -3.68 7.19
CA SER A 37 -4.64 -5.02 6.85
C SER A 37 -3.65 -5.83 5.99
N GLY A 38 -2.49 -5.26 5.65
CA GLY A 38 -1.46 -5.91 4.84
C GLY A 38 -1.49 -5.54 3.35
N ILE A 39 -2.27 -4.54 2.92
CA ILE A 39 -2.39 -4.22 1.50
C ILE A 39 -1.56 -2.97 1.15
N PHE A 40 -0.58 -3.13 0.27
CA PHE A 40 0.18 -2.00 -0.28
C PHE A 40 -0.75 -0.98 -0.91
N THR A 41 -0.62 0.31 -0.54
CA THR A 41 -1.58 1.34 -0.95
C THR A 41 -0.89 2.55 -1.56
N ILE A 42 -1.36 2.97 -2.74
CA ILE A 42 -0.85 4.13 -3.47
C ILE A 42 -1.76 5.32 -3.23
N LEU A 43 -1.18 6.46 -2.87
CA LEU A 43 -1.86 7.75 -2.72
C LEU A 43 -1.38 8.70 -3.82
N GLY A 44 -2.30 9.28 -4.58
CA GLY A 44 -1.96 10.26 -5.63
C GLY A 44 -1.92 11.71 -5.18
N THR A 45 -2.25 11.97 -3.92
CA THR A 45 -2.03 13.27 -3.27
C THR A 45 -1.14 13.07 -2.05
N VAL A 46 -0.15 13.95 -1.84
CA VAL A 46 0.74 13.88 -0.68
C VAL A 46 -0.04 14.17 0.62
N PRO A 47 -0.10 13.23 1.59
CA PRO A 47 -0.67 13.52 2.90
C PRO A 47 0.27 14.44 3.71
N PRO A 48 -0.23 15.16 4.73
CA PRO A 48 0.55 16.11 5.51
C PRO A 48 1.53 15.44 6.49
N ILE A 49 2.47 14.64 5.96
CA ILE A 49 3.43 13.82 6.72
C ILE A 49 4.90 14.24 6.51
N LEU A 50 5.16 15.13 5.55
CA LEU A 50 6.51 15.57 5.19
C LEU A 50 7.22 16.38 6.29
N GLY A 51 6.48 16.91 7.27
CA GLY A 51 7.04 17.66 8.39
C GLY A 51 7.85 16.82 9.39
N SER A 52 7.75 15.49 9.33
CA SER A 52 8.50 14.58 10.20
C SER A 52 9.10 13.43 9.39
N LYS A 53 10.44 13.37 9.37
CA LYS A 53 11.17 12.28 8.72
C LYS A 53 10.77 10.92 9.28
N ASN A 54 10.58 10.81 10.60
CA ASN A 54 10.20 9.56 11.24
C ASN A 54 8.82 9.06 10.78
N VAL A 55 7.85 9.97 10.64
CA VAL A 55 6.50 9.62 10.17
C VAL A 55 6.53 9.22 8.70
N LEU A 56 7.25 9.99 7.87
CA LEU A 56 7.43 9.66 6.46
C LEU A 56 8.07 8.28 6.28
N GLU A 57 9.17 7.99 6.98
CA GLU A 57 9.88 6.71 6.90
C GLU A 57 9.04 5.55 7.44
N LEU A 58 8.31 5.76 8.54
CA LEU A 58 7.40 4.76 9.07
C LEU A 58 6.32 4.39 8.03
N LEU A 59 5.64 5.37 7.46
CA LEU A 59 4.50 5.13 6.57
C LEU A 59 4.91 4.59 5.20
N THR A 60 6.10 4.98 4.71
CA THR A 60 6.57 4.59 3.37
C THR A 60 7.52 3.40 3.36
N LYS A 61 8.07 2.99 4.50
CA LYS A 61 9.00 1.84 4.58
C LYS A 61 8.79 1.00 5.84
N GLY A 62 8.88 1.61 7.03
CA GLY A 62 8.90 0.88 8.30
C GLY A 62 7.65 0.04 8.56
N ALA A 63 6.48 0.49 8.10
CA ALA A 63 5.23 -0.25 8.19
C ALA A 63 5.34 -1.62 7.51
N LYS A 64 6.07 -1.72 6.39
CA LYS A 64 6.23 -2.99 5.68
C LYS A 64 6.88 -4.06 6.54
N ASP A 65 7.81 -3.69 7.41
CA ASP A 65 8.52 -4.65 8.28
C ASP A 65 7.63 -5.15 9.44
N VAL A 66 6.61 -4.38 9.81
CA VAL A 66 5.73 -4.71 10.94
C VAL A 66 4.44 -5.40 10.50
N ILE A 67 3.84 -4.93 9.40
CA ILE A 67 2.51 -5.35 8.92
C ILE A 67 2.52 -5.88 7.47
N GLY A 68 3.67 -5.92 6.80
CA GLY A 68 3.80 -6.47 5.44
C GLY A 68 3.40 -5.51 4.30
N ALA A 69 2.90 -4.32 4.63
CA ALA A 69 2.52 -3.28 3.68
C ALA A 69 2.87 -1.86 4.15
N ASN A 70 2.91 -0.94 3.19
CA ASN A 70 3.28 0.46 3.34
C ASN A 70 2.53 1.31 2.31
N PHE A 71 2.61 2.62 2.48
CA PHE A 71 2.16 3.57 1.47
C PHE A 71 3.22 3.81 0.40
N ALA A 72 2.75 4.04 -0.83
CA ALA A 72 3.49 4.78 -1.83
C ALA A 72 2.74 6.08 -2.16
N ILE A 73 3.50 7.11 -2.49
CA ILE A 73 2.97 8.41 -2.90
C ILE A 73 3.46 8.63 -4.32
N GLU A 74 2.53 8.69 -5.27
CA GLU A 74 2.82 8.84 -6.70
C GLU A 74 1.68 9.61 -7.36
N GLU A 75 1.96 10.85 -7.77
CA GLU A 75 0.96 11.78 -8.31
C GLU A 75 0.70 11.54 -9.81
N ASP A 76 1.67 10.96 -10.53
CA ASP A 76 1.46 10.61 -11.94
C ASP A 76 0.64 9.32 -12.05
N PRO A 77 -0.58 9.36 -12.63
CA PRO A 77 -1.44 8.19 -12.72
C PRO A 77 -0.81 7.05 -13.54
N GLU A 78 0.01 7.35 -14.55
CA GLU A 78 0.68 6.32 -15.33
C GLU A 78 1.79 5.64 -14.52
N ALA A 79 2.64 6.41 -13.83
CA ALA A 79 3.62 5.86 -12.89
C ALA A 79 2.96 5.05 -11.76
N ALA A 80 1.84 5.53 -11.20
CA ALA A 80 1.10 4.83 -10.16
C ALA A 80 0.54 3.48 -10.66
N ALA A 81 -0.03 3.43 -11.87
CA ALA A 81 -0.50 2.20 -12.48
C ALA A 81 0.66 1.21 -12.72
N ASN A 82 1.78 1.70 -13.24
CA ASN A 82 2.99 0.89 -13.43
C ASN A 82 3.53 0.33 -12.10
N LEU A 83 3.49 1.14 -11.04
CA LEU A 83 3.88 0.72 -9.69
C LEU A 83 2.96 -0.39 -9.17
N ALA A 84 1.65 -0.26 -9.34
CA ALA A 84 0.66 -1.26 -8.95
C ALA A 84 0.88 -2.59 -9.69
N LEU A 85 1.09 -2.53 -11.01
CA LEU A 85 1.37 -3.72 -11.83
C LEU A 85 2.66 -4.41 -11.38
N LYS A 86 3.74 -3.64 -11.18
CA LYS A 86 5.02 -4.17 -10.70
C LYS A 86 4.91 -4.84 -9.33
N HIS A 87 4.16 -4.22 -8.41
CA HIS A 87 3.91 -4.80 -7.08
C HIS A 87 3.13 -6.11 -7.19
N THR A 88 2.06 -6.11 -7.99
CA THR A 88 1.19 -7.27 -8.21
C THR A 88 2.00 -8.43 -8.78
N GLU A 89 2.79 -8.19 -9.82
CA GLU A 89 3.62 -9.22 -10.47
C GLU A 89 4.68 -9.80 -9.53
N MET A 90 5.32 -8.95 -8.72
CA MET A 90 6.25 -9.40 -7.69
C MET A 90 5.58 -10.35 -6.69
N LYS A 91 4.38 -10.01 -6.21
CA LYS A 91 3.61 -10.84 -5.27
C LYS A 91 3.14 -12.15 -5.91
N ARG A 92 2.70 -12.11 -7.17
CA ARG A 92 2.35 -13.32 -7.95
C ARG A 92 3.54 -14.27 -8.07
N SER A 93 4.68 -13.75 -8.52
CA SER A 93 5.92 -14.52 -8.62
C SER A 93 6.34 -15.13 -7.28
N ALA A 94 6.21 -14.39 -6.18
CA ALA A 94 6.53 -14.88 -4.83
C ALA A 94 5.60 -16.03 -4.37
N LEU A 95 4.35 -16.06 -4.86
CA LEU A 95 3.39 -17.13 -4.63
C LEU A 95 3.47 -18.27 -5.65
N GLY A 96 4.32 -18.15 -6.68
CA GLY A 96 4.42 -19.12 -7.79
C GLY A 96 3.24 -19.08 -8.76
N LEU A 97 2.64 -17.90 -8.96
CA LEU A 97 1.49 -17.62 -9.84
C LEU A 97 1.87 -16.79 -11.07
#